data_AF-A0A9E5VVY8-F1
#
_entry.id   AF-A0A9E5VVY8-F1
#
_cell.length_a   1.000
_cell.length_b   1.000
_cell.length_c   1.000
_cell.angle_alpha   90.00
_cell.angle_beta   90.00
_cell.angle_gamma   90.00
#
_symmetry.space_group_name_H-M   'P 1'
#
loop_
_entity.id
_entity.type
_entity.pdbx_description
1 polymer ?
#
loop_
_entity_poly.entity_id
_entity_poly.type
_entity_poly.pdbx_seq_one_letter_code
_entity_poly.pdbx_strand_id
1 'polypeptide(L)'
;MKSQTLARELALKTLYRHDLLGGRPQADLVAFCVEHGEAAVAAEAIEIVKGCLEHAEALDDLIRRTAENWDLERMAATDRNVLRIGIYELLFRHRTPPKVAIDEAIELAKKYSTQNSPTFVNGILDRIYTTRVLHAHGEGARPGVADGDPMVRCDLHVHSTASDGSVAPCELPGLAARAGLAAIALTDHDSVEGVAEAREAAESLGIELVPGIELTAYAPREASMAEVHIGGLFVDPSHPDLLASLRGLRRGRVERVEAMVRALARLGVLVDAEAVLKRSQGGAVGRVHVAQEVVARGYCSDLREVFDRYIGQDGPAHVRKKDMSPGQAIDLIHTAGGCAVLCHPGLGGGVDHLIDDLVAAGLDALEVHCPAHTAEDEKRYMDIARERGLLIAGGSDFHGEAKPDVKLGQEAVSGIELELIRRRASAPSR
;
A
#
# COMPACT_ATOMS: atom_id res chain seq x y z
N MET A 1 25.14 -6.33 -16.73
CA MET A 1 26.38 -6.23 -15.92
C MET A 1 27.19 -4.98 -16.23
N LYS A 2 28.04 -4.91 -17.29
CA LYS A 2 28.92 -3.72 -17.50
C LYS A 2 28.19 -2.37 -17.48
N SER A 3 27.02 -2.25 -18.11
CA SER A 3 26.23 -1.01 -18.12
C SER A 3 25.71 -0.59 -16.74
N GLN A 4 25.37 -1.56 -15.88
CA GLN A 4 24.83 -1.28 -14.53
C GLN A 4 25.94 -0.87 -13.56
N THR A 5 27.10 -1.52 -13.65
CA THR A 5 28.30 -1.11 -12.91
C THR A 5 28.68 0.32 -13.27
N LEU A 6 28.71 0.67 -14.56
CA LEU A 6 28.97 2.04 -15.02
C LEU A 6 27.92 3.05 -14.50
N ALA A 7 26.66 2.66 -14.42
CA ALA A 7 25.60 3.51 -13.89
C ALA A 7 25.79 3.80 -12.39
N ARG A 8 26.15 2.79 -11.60
CA ARG A 8 26.48 2.96 -10.18
C ARG A 8 27.69 3.85 -9.94
N GLU A 9 28.73 3.69 -10.78
CA GLU A 9 29.90 4.55 -10.72
C GLU A 9 29.54 6.01 -11.03
N LEU A 10 28.69 6.23 -12.03
CA LEU A 10 28.20 7.56 -12.38
C LEU A 10 27.34 8.14 -11.25
N ALA A 11 26.44 7.34 -10.66
CA ALA A 11 25.62 7.74 -9.52
C ALA A 11 26.48 8.14 -8.32
N LEU A 12 27.52 7.37 -7.99
CA LEU A 12 28.46 7.68 -6.90
C LEU A 12 29.15 9.04 -7.12
N LYS A 13 29.64 9.30 -8.34
CA LYS A 13 30.27 10.59 -8.69
C LYS A 13 29.28 11.75 -8.57
N THR A 14 28.04 11.55 -9.01
CA THR A 14 26.97 12.54 -8.92
C THR A 14 26.62 12.86 -7.47
N LEU A 15 26.41 11.86 -6.63
CA LEU A 15 26.11 12.03 -5.20
C LEU A 15 27.27 12.69 -4.45
N TYR A 16 28.51 12.27 -4.73
CA TYR A 16 29.70 12.90 -4.13
C TYR A 16 29.81 14.39 -4.50
N ARG A 17 29.54 14.73 -5.78
CA ARG A 17 29.48 16.12 -6.23
C ARG A 17 28.36 16.90 -5.53
N HIS A 18 27.20 16.28 -5.34
CA HIS A 18 26.06 16.90 -4.64
C HIS A 18 26.42 17.26 -3.19
N ASP A 19 27.04 16.33 -2.47
CA ASP A 19 27.51 16.54 -1.09
C ASP A 19 28.56 17.67 -1.02
N LEU A 20 29.54 17.68 -1.92
CA LEU A 20 30.60 18.70 -1.94
C LEU A 20 30.08 20.12 -2.22
N LEU A 21 29.00 20.24 -2.99
CA LEU A 21 28.44 21.52 -3.40
C LEU A 21 27.32 22.00 -2.47
N GLY A 22 27.09 21.33 -1.34
CA GLY A 22 26.11 21.74 -0.32
C GLY A 22 24.66 21.61 -0.79
N GLY A 23 24.34 20.60 -1.60
CA GLY A 23 22.94 20.28 -1.93
C GLY A 23 22.35 21.04 -3.13
N ARG A 24 23.14 21.29 -4.19
CA ARG A 24 22.67 21.97 -5.42
C ARG A 24 21.40 21.33 -6.04
N PRO A 25 20.63 22.10 -6.84
CA PRO A 25 19.35 21.65 -7.41
C PRO A 25 19.46 20.36 -8.22
N GLN A 26 18.41 19.54 -8.18
CA GLN A 26 18.33 18.23 -8.85
C GLN A 26 18.57 18.30 -10.38
N ALA A 27 18.26 19.43 -11.01
CA ALA A 27 18.50 19.67 -12.43
C ALA A 27 19.99 19.59 -12.81
N ASP A 28 20.90 20.06 -11.94
CA ASP A 28 22.35 20.01 -12.17
C ASP A 28 22.89 18.57 -12.12
N LEU A 29 22.22 17.69 -11.37
CA LEU A 29 22.61 16.27 -11.22
C LEU A 29 22.22 15.46 -12.46
N VAL A 30 21.03 15.73 -13.01
CA VAL A 30 20.57 15.12 -14.26
C VAL A 30 21.48 15.52 -15.41
N ALA A 31 21.80 16.82 -15.52
CA ALA A 31 22.71 17.33 -16.55
C ALA A 31 24.07 16.64 -16.48
N PHE A 32 24.64 16.48 -15.27
CA PHE A 32 25.92 15.79 -15.10
C PHE A 32 25.85 14.33 -15.56
N CYS A 33 24.79 13.60 -15.22
CA CYS A 33 24.65 12.20 -15.64
C CYS A 33 24.52 12.06 -17.16
N VAL A 34 23.75 12.95 -17.80
CA VAL A 34 23.58 12.96 -19.27
C VAL A 34 24.88 13.33 -19.99
N GLU A 35 25.66 14.27 -19.43
CA GLU A 35 26.93 14.69 -20.01
C GLU A 35 28.03 13.61 -19.91
N HIS A 36 28.01 12.81 -18.84
CA HIS A 36 29.09 11.87 -18.52
C HIS A 36 28.72 10.39 -18.70
N GLY A 37 27.52 10.09 -19.21
CA GLY A 37 27.04 8.74 -19.43
C GLY A 37 26.38 8.56 -20.79
N GLU A 38 26.54 7.39 -21.39
CA GLU A 38 25.69 6.97 -22.51
C GLU A 38 24.22 6.92 -22.06
N ALA A 39 23.27 7.15 -22.96
CA ALA A 39 21.86 7.38 -22.63
C ALA A 39 21.27 6.35 -21.62
N ALA A 40 21.53 5.06 -21.81
CA ALA A 40 21.06 4.00 -20.91
C ALA A 40 21.76 4.02 -19.53
N VAL A 41 23.06 4.31 -19.50
CA VAL A 41 23.85 4.43 -18.26
C VAL A 41 23.43 5.68 -17.48
N ALA A 42 23.20 6.79 -18.17
CA ALA A 42 22.74 8.04 -17.59
C ALA A 42 21.34 7.88 -16.97
N ALA A 43 20.41 7.25 -17.67
CA ALA A 43 19.05 7.00 -17.16
C ALA A 43 19.07 6.19 -15.86
N GLU A 44 19.82 5.09 -15.85
CA GLU A 44 19.96 4.22 -14.67
C GLU A 44 20.66 4.95 -13.50
N ALA A 45 21.70 5.74 -13.79
CA ALA A 45 22.38 6.53 -12.77
C ALA A 45 21.47 7.60 -12.16
N ILE A 46 20.65 8.27 -12.99
CA ILE A 46 19.68 9.28 -12.53
C ILE A 46 18.67 8.64 -11.58
N GLU A 47 18.16 7.46 -11.90
CA GLU A 47 17.23 6.72 -11.04
C GLU A 47 17.84 6.44 -9.66
N ILE A 48 19.07 5.92 -9.63
CA ILE A 48 19.79 5.65 -8.37
C ILE A 48 20.02 6.94 -7.58
N VAL A 49 20.49 8.01 -8.23
CA VAL A 49 20.76 9.30 -7.57
C VAL A 49 19.48 9.87 -6.98
N LYS A 50 18.38 9.89 -7.76
CA LYS A 50 17.11 10.42 -7.30
C LYS A 50 16.58 9.63 -6.11
N GLY A 51 16.58 8.30 -6.20
CA GLY A 51 16.15 7.44 -5.10
C GLY A 51 16.98 7.64 -3.83
N CYS A 52 18.30 7.72 -3.95
CA CYS A 52 19.17 8.02 -2.80
C CYS A 52 18.86 9.39 -2.15
N LEU A 53 18.48 10.40 -2.93
CA LEU A 53 18.14 11.73 -2.41
C LEU A 53 16.72 11.77 -1.82
N GLU A 54 15.76 11.11 -2.47
CA GLU A 54 14.37 10.98 -1.99
C GLU A 54 14.32 10.26 -0.64
N HIS A 55 15.15 9.23 -0.45
CA HIS A 55 15.21 8.43 0.77
C HIS A 55 16.38 8.81 1.70
N ALA A 56 17.05 9.96 1.49
CA ALA A 56 18.31 10.29 2.16
C ALA A 56 18.24 10.16 3.69
N GLU A 57 17.16 10.66 4.32
CA GLU A 57 16.97 10.58 5.76
C GLU A 57 16.87 9.13 6.25
N ALA A 58 16.07 8.30 5.57
CA ALA A 58 15.88 6.89 5.92
C ALA A 58 17.18 6.07 5.71
N LEU A 59 17.90 6.32 4.62
CA LEU A 59 19.18 5.68 4.33
C LEU A 59 20.23 6.05 5.40
N ASP A 60 20.32 7.32 5.76
CA ASP A 60 21.27 7.80 6.77
C ASP A 60 20.94 7.29 8.17
N ASP A 61 19.65 7.21 8.52
CA ASP A 61 19.18 6.61 9.76
C ASP A 61 19.58 5.13 9.86
N LEU A 62 19.40 4.38 8.77
CA LEU A 62 19.83 2.97 8.69
C LEU A 62 21.33 2.81 8.87
N ILE A 63 22.11 3.65 8.20
CA ILE A 63 23.57 3.65 8.35
C ILE A 63 23.95 3.94 9.80
N ARG A 64 23.37 4.98 10.41
CA ARG A 64 23.65 5.38 11.81
C ARG A 64 23.30 4.28 12.81
N ARG A 65 22.16 3.62 12.65
CA ARG A 65 21.73 2.53 13.55
C ARG A 65 22.61 1.29 13.41
N THR A 66 23.16 1.04 12.22
CA THR A 66 23.94 -0.17 11.93
C THR A 66 25.43 0.00 12.26
N ALA A 67 25.97 1.19 12.02
CA ALA A 67 27.36 1.55 12.28
C ALA A 67 27.52 1.97 13.75
N GLU A 68 27.49 0.99 14.66
CA GLU A 68 27.71 1.21 16.10
C GLU A 68 28.95 2.10 16.34
N ASN A 69 28.77 3.20 17.08
CA ASN A 69 29.81 4.17 17.44
C ASN A 69 30.42 4.98 16.28
N TRP A 70 29.77 5.06 15.13
CA TRP A 70 30.24 5.86 14.01
C TRP A 70 29.32 7.06 13.72
N ASP A 71 29.92 8.24 13.73
CA ASP A 71 29.28 9.50 13.39
C ASP A 71 29.24 9.64 11.86
N LEU A 72 28.03 9.75 11.30
CA LEU A 72 27.81 9.84 9.85
C LEU A 72 28.51 11.06 9.24
N GLU A 73 28.67 12.14 10.00
CA GLU A 73 29.38 13.35 9.57
C GLU A 73 30.89 13.14 9.45
N ARG A 74 31.44 12.17 10.20
CA ARG A 74 32.87 11.81 10.17
C ARG A 74 33.18 10.72 9.13
N MET A 75 32.16 10.12 8.54
CA MET A 75 32.31 9.14 7.46
C MET A 75 32.79 9.82 6.18
N ALA A 76 33.73 9.20 5.48
CA ALA A 76 34.14 9.66 4.15
C ALA A 76 32.90 9.75 3.25
N ALA A 77 32.72 10.88 2.57
CA ALA A 77 31.54 11.09 1.71
C ALA A 77 31.41 9.99 0.63
N THR A 78 32.52 9.42 0.17
CA THR A 78 32.52 8.27 -0.73
C THR A 78 31.89 7.03 -0.08
N ASP A 79 32.32 6.66 1.14
CA ASP A 79 31.78 5.48 1.85
C ASP A 79 30.31 5.66 2.18
N ARG A 80 29.91 6.87 2.62
CA ARG A 80 28.51 7.20 2.87
C ARG A 80 27.66 7.05 1.62
N ASN A 81 28.12 7.56 0.48
CA ASN A 81 27.36 7.48 -0.77
C ASN A 81 27.36 6.06 -1.37
N VAL A 82 28.43 5.27 -1.18
CA VAL A 82 28.42 3.84 -1.53
C VAL A 82 27.39 3.09 -0.70
N LEU A 83 27.33 3.34 0.61
CA LEU A 83 26.32 2.75 1.49
C LEU A 83 24.91 3.19 1.10
N ARG A 84 24.67 4.48 0.85
CA ARG A 84 23.36 4.96 0.37
C ARG A 84 22.92 4.26 -0.90
N ILE A 85 23.81 4.10 -1.89
CA ILE A 85 23.51 3.36 -3.14
C ILE A 85 23.17 1.90 -2.84
N GLY A 86 24.03 1.21 -2.08
CA GLY A 86 23.84 -0.21 -1.76
C GLY A 86 22.55 -0.46 -1.00
N ILE A 87 22.26 0.37 0.02
CA ILE A 87 21.04 0.31 0.83
C ILE A 87 19.83 0.66 -0.03
N TYR A 88 19.89 1.70 -0.86
CA TYR A 88 18.80 2.07 -1.77
C TYR A 88 18.44 0.90 -2.68
N GLU A 89 19.44 0.26 -3.30
CA GLU A 89 19.20 -0.86 -4.18
C GLU A 89 18.74 -2.12 -3.45
N LEU A 90 19.21 -2.35 -2.22
CA LEU A 90 18.75 -3.46 -1.39
C LEU A 90 17.28 -3.34 -1.00
N LEU A 91 16.80 -2.14 -0.74
CA LEU A 91 15.55 -1.90 -0.01
C LEU A 91 14.44 -1.36 -0.90
N PHE A 92 14.77 -0.51 -1.86
CA PHE A 92 13.79 0.24 -2.66
C PHE A 92 13.84 -0.13 -4.16
N ARG A 93 14.80 -0.97 -4.58
CA ARG A 93 14.97 -1.33 -6.00
C ARG A 93 14.98 -2.84 -6.24
N HIS A 94 13.78 -3.42 -6.31
CA HIS A 94 13.56 -4.88 -6.43
C HIS A 94 14.05 -5.54 -7.74
N ARG A 95 14.61 -4.77 -8.68
CA ARG A 95 15.14 -5.30 -9.97
C ARG A 95 16.54 -5.88 -9.86
N THR A 96 17.30 -5.55 -8.80
CA THR A 96 18.66 -6.05 -8.58
C THR A 96 18.65 -7.12 -7.48
N PRO A 97 19.18 -8.34 -7.71
CA PRO A 97 19.31 -9.34 -6.64
C PRO A 97 20.14 -8.79 -5.46
N PRO A 98 19.75 -9.01 -4.19
CA PRO A 98 20.40 -8.39 -3.04
C PRO A 98 21.91 -8.62 -2.97
N LYS A 99 22.38 -9.86 -3.21
CA LYS A 99 23.81 -10.18 -3.23
C LYS A 99 24.57 -9.41 -4.31
N VAL A 100 23.95 -9.19 -5.47
CA VAL A 100 24.56 -8.40 -6.54
C VAL A 100 24.67 -6.93 -6.14
N ALA A 101 23.68 -6.36 -5.46
CA ALA A 101 23.76 -4.99 -4.95
C ALA A 101 24.89 -4.83 -3.93
N ILE A 102 25.06 -5.80 -3.02
CA ILE A 102 26.15 -5.84 -2.03
C ILE A 102 27.51 -5.93 -2.74
N ASP A 103 27.68 -6.91 -3.64
CA ASP A 103 28.92 -7.11 -4.38
C ASP A 103 29.33 -5.86 -5.17
N GLU A 104 28.37 -5.22 -5.86
CA GLU A 104 28.63 -4.01 -6.63
C GLU A 104 29.01 -2.82 -5.73
N ALA A 105 28.38 -2.66 -4.57
CA ALA A 105 28.76 -1.63 -3.60
C ALA A 105 30.18 -1.85 -3.05
N ILE A 106 30.58 -3.11 -2.82
CA ILE A 106 31.93 -3.46 -2.40
C ILE A 106 32.94 -3.13 -3.50
N GLU A 107 32.64 -3.40 -4.76
CA GLU A 107 33.50 -3.04 -5.90
C GLU A 107 33.65 -1.51 -6.04
N LEU A 108 32.58 -0.74 -5.81
CA LEU A 108 32.69 0.73 -5.75
C LEU A 108 33.62 1.19 -4.62
N ALA A 109 33.49 0.60 -3.43
CA ALA A 109 34.35 0.92 -2.30
C ALA A 109 35.83 0.59 -2.58
N LYS A 110 36.10 -0.56 -3.24
CA LYS A 110 37.46 -0.95 -3.66
C LYS A 110 38.06 0.06 -4.64
N LYS A 111 37.24 0.57 -5.56
CA LYS A 111 37.70 1.43 -6.66
C LYS A 111 37.89 2.88 -6.25
N TYR A 112 37.03 3.40 -5.37
CA TYR A 112 36.93 4.84 -5.12
C TYR A 112 37.25 5.26 -3.67
N SER A 113 37.47 4.32 -2.76
CA SER A 113 37.69 4.61 -1.34
C SER A 113 38.98 4.01 -0.79
N THR A 114 39.07 3.84 0.54
CA THR A 114 40.29 3.38 1.23
C THR A 114 40.41 1.85 1.25
N GLN A 115 41.58 1.33 1.62
CA GLN A 115 41.83 -0.12 1.70
C GLN A 115 40.89 -0.85 2.67
N ASN A 116 40.37 -0.17 3.70
CA ASN A 116 39.48 -0.76 4.70
C ASN A 116 37.99 -0.63 4.33
N SER A 117 37.65 0.26 3.40
CA SER A 117 36.28 0.59 3.03
C SER A 117 35.49 -0.61 2.47
N PRO A 118 36.05 -1.53 1.66
CA PRO A 118 35.33 -2.71 1.17
C PRO A 118 34.80 -3.60 2.29
N THR A 119 35.64 -3.89 3.29
CA THR A 119 35.26 -4.72 4.44
C THR A 119 34.22 -4.03 5.30
N PHE A 120 34.36 -2.71 5.49
CA PHE A 120 33.40 -1.90 6.23
C PHE A 120 32.03 -1.86 5.54
N VAL A 121 32.00 -1.55 4.25
CA VAL A 121 30.77 -1.53 3.43
C VAL A 121 30.11 -2.90 3.44
N ASN A 122 30.87 -3.98 3.22
CA ASN A 122 30.35 -5.34 3.30
C ASN A 122 29.73 -5.60 4.69
N GLY A 123 30.42 -5.26 5.77
CA GLY A 123 29.91 -5.50 7.13
C GLY A 123 28.60 -4.77 7.45
N ILE A 124 28.43 -3.53 6.98
CA ILE A 124 27.19 -2.77 7.16
C ILE A 124 26.08 -3.34 6.28
N LEU A 125 26.34 -3.54 4.99
CA LEU A 125 25.32 -4.04 4.05
C LEU A 125 24.91 -5.48 4.38
N ASP A 126 25.85 -6.36 4.77
CA ASP A 126 25.55 -7.73 5.23
C ASP A 126 24.74 -7.72 6.52
N ARG A 127 24.99 -6.78 7.44
CA ARG A 127 24.20 -6.65 8.67
C ARG A 127 22.79 -6.15 8.36
N ILE A 128 22.64 -5.16 7.49
CA ILE A 128 21.32 -4.71 7.03
C ILE A 128 20.60 -5.87 6.31
N TYR A 129 21.30 -6.58 5.43
CA TYR A 129 20.78 -7.75 4.72
C TYR A 129 20.40 -8.88 5.68
N THR A 130 21.22 -9.20 6.68
CA THR A 130 20.95 -10.31 7.60
C THR A 130 19.84 -9.96 8.58
N THR A 131 19.94 -8.81 9.24
CA THR A 131 18.98 -8.35 10.24
C THR A 131 17.61 -8.05 9.63
N ARG A 132 17.55 -7.65 8.36
CA ARG A 132 16.30 -7.14 7.76
C ARG A 132 15.83 -7.90 6.51
N VAL A 133 16.70 -8.60 5.79
CA VAL A 133 16.34 -9.38 4.57
C VAL A 133 16.27 -10.89 4.84
N LEU A 134 17.07 -11.43 5.77
CA LEU A 134 17.04 -12.87 6.11
C LEU A 134 16.14 -13.21 7.31
N HIS A 135 15.99 -12.34 8.31
CA HIS A 135 15.05 -12.57 9.42
C HIS A 135 13.57 -12.52 9.01
N ALA A 136 13.26 -12.08 7.78
CA ALA A 136 11.94 -12.24 7.17
C ALA A 136 11.58 -13.71 6.89
N HIS A 137 12.54 -14.65 6.94
CA HIS A 137 12.34 -16.08 6.65
C HIS A 137 12.33 -17.02 7.87
N GLY A 138 12.17 -16.48 9.08
CA GLY A 138 11.82 -17.28 10.26
C GLY A 138 13.03 -17.84 11.01
N GLU A 139 13.47 -17.08 12.02
CA GLU A 139 13.92 -17.52 13.35
C GLU A 139 14.57 -16.31 14.04
N GLY A 140 14.03 -15.90 15.19
CA GLY A 140 14.39 -14.65 15.87
C GLY A 140 13.23 -13.66 15.96
N ALA A 141 13.16 -12.90 17.06
CA ALA A 141 12.08 -11.94 17.31
C ALA A 141 11.95 -10.98 16.12
N ARG A 142 10.74 -10.92 15.53
CA ARG A 142 10.41 -10.00 14.44
C ARG A 142 10.67 -8.57 14.95
N PRO A 143 11.49 -7.74 14.27
CA PRO A 143 11.58 -6.34 14.62
C PRO A 143 10.18 -5.74 14.58
N GLY A 144 9.81 -5.02 15.63
CA GLY A 144 8.51 -4.37 15.71
C GLY A 144 8.35 -3.35 14.57
N VAL A 145 7.17 -3.32 13.97
CA VAL A 145 6.80 -2.45 12.84
C VAL A 145 6.96 -0.95 13.17
N ALA A 146 7.01 -0.60 14.47
CA ALA A 146 7.20 0.75 14.98
C ALA A 146 8.52 1.44 14.55
N ASP A 147 9.47 0.72 13.95
CA ASP A 147 10.78 1.27 13.56
C ASP A 147 10.88 1.78 12.11
N GLY A 148 9.81 1.73 11.31
CA GLY A 148 9.83 2.20 9.92
C GLY A 148 10.81 1.40 9.04
N ASP A 149 10.84 0.07 9.21
CA ASP A 149 11.78 -0.79 8.49
C ASP A 149 11.35 -0.99 7.01
N PRO A 150 12.15 -0.57 6.01
CA PRO A 150 11.81 -0.74 4.60
C PRO A 150 11.76 -2.20 4.12
N MET A 151 12.29 -3.16 4.89
CA MET A 151 12.17 -4.59 4.53
C MET A 151 10.92 -5.27 5.06
N VAL A 152 10.22 -4.62 6.00
CA VAL A 152 8.98 -5.14 6.54
C VAL A 152 7.87 -4.94 5.52
N ARG A 153 7.09 -5.98 5.25
CA ARG A 153 5.94 -5.93 4.36
C ARG A 153 4.65 -5.69 5.14
N CYS A 154 3.87 -4.73 4.71
CA CYS A 154 2.59 -4.34 5.30
C CYS A 154 1.50 -4.37 4.23
N ASP A 155 0.45 -5.16 4.47
CA ASP A 155 -0.72 -5.20 3.59
C ASP A 155 -1.83 -4.33 4.17
N LEU A 156 -2.03 -3.14 3.61
CA LEU A 156 -2.91 -2.13 4.19
C LEU A 156 -4.33 -2.17 3.63
N HIS A 157 -4.72 -3.25 2.97
CA HIS A 157 -6.06 -3.40 2.41
C HIS A 157 -6.52 -4.87 2.44
N VAL A 158 -7.23 -5.24 3.50
CA VAL A 158 -7.69 -6.62 3.74
C VAL A 158 -9.12 -6.65 4.25
N HIS A 159 -9.93 -7.57 3.71
CA HIS A 159 -11.33 -7.77 4.07
C HIS A 159 -11.55 -9.09 4.83
N SER A 160 -12.57 -9.11 5.67
CA SER A 160 -12.96 -10.25 6.49
C SER A 160 -14.46 -10.57 6.36
N THR A 161 -14.92 -11.57 7.10
CA THR A 161 -16.35 -11.86 7.24
C THR A 161 -17.13 -10.76 7.97
N ALA A 162 -16.48 -9.72 8.52
CA ALA A 162 -17.17 -8.55 9.03
C ALA A 162 -17.72 -7.65 7.91
N SER A 163 -17.36 -7.91 6.65
CA SER A 163 -18.01 -7.40 5.45
C SER A 163 -18.24 -8.49 4.39
N ASP A 164 -17.48 -8.52 3.29
CA ASP A 164 -17.63 -9.46 2.16
C ASP A 164 -16.39 -10.31 1.87
N GLY A 165 -15.43 -10.33 2.78
CA GLY A 165 -14.38 -11.34 2.85
C GLY A 165 -14.92 -12.70 3.33
N SER A 166 -14.08 -13.72 3.21
CA SER A 166 -14.42 -15.12 3.55
C SER A 166 -13.64 -15.68 4.75
N VAL A 167 -12.70 -14.91 5.30
CA VAL A 167 -11.87 -15.30 6.44
C VAL A 167 -12.30 -14.51 7.67
N ALA A 168 -12.39 -15.16 8.82
CA ALA A 168 -12.79 -14.50 10.06
C ALA A 168 -11.71 -13.47 10.51
N PRO A 169 -12.10 -12.36 11.16
CA PRO A 169 -11.14 -11.35 11.62
C PRO A 169 -10.01 -11.93 12.48
N CYS A 170 -10.30 -12.87 13.39
CA CYS A 170 -9.27 -13.52 14.22
C CYS A 170 -8.26 -14.38 13.43
N GLU A 171 -8.61 -14.85 12.23
CA GLU A 171 -7.75 -15.75 11.45
C GLU A 171 -6.77 -14.99 10.54
N LEU A 172 -7.10 -13.74 10.19
CA LEU A 172 -6.30 -12.90 9.29
C LEU A 172 -4.87 -12.66 9.80
N PRO A 173 -4.61 -12.34 11.08
CA PRO A 173 -3.25 -12.18 11.56
C PRO A 173 -2.40 -13.45 11.45
N GLY A 174 -3.03 -14.62 11.59
CA GLY A 174 -2.37 -15.92 11.37
C GLY A 174 -1.95 -16.13 9.91
N LEU A 175 -2.79 -15.71 8.96
CA LEU A 175 -2.44 -15.72 7.53
C LEU A 175 -1.33 -14.72 7.22
N ALA A 176 -1.41 -13.51 7.78
CA ALA A 176 -0.38 -12.48 7.63
C ALA A 176 0.99 -12.96 8.11
N ALA A 177 1.02 -13.60 9.29
CA ALA A 177 2.24 -14.18 9.84
C ALA A 177 2.83 -15.27 8.95
N ARG A 178 2.00 -16.09 8.27
CA ARG A 178 2.46 -17.10 7.29
C ARG A 178 2.94 -16.47 5.98
N ALA A 179 2.36 -15.34 5.59
CA ALA A 179 2.75 -14.58 4.40
C ALA A 179 4.02 -13.73 4.62
N GLY A 180 4.61 -13.76 5.82
CA GLY A 180 5.80 -12.97 6.16
C GLY A 180 5.52 -11.47 6.27
N LEU A 181 4.26 -11.07 6.45
CA LEU A 181 3.90 -9.70 6.75
C LEU A 181 4.18 -9.39 8.21
N ALA A 182 4.48 -8.13 8.50
CA ALA A 182 4.56 -7.67 9.88
C ALA A 182 3.34 -6.83 10.29
N ALA A 183 2.59 -6.29 9.32
CA ALA A 183 1.35 -5.57 9.58
C ALA A 183 0.27 -5.90 8.56
N ILE A 184 -0.98 -5.83 9.02
CA ILE A 184 -2.16 -5.79 8.15
C ILE A 184 -3.10 -4.67 8.59
N ALA A 185 -3.80 -4.04 7.65
CA ALA A 185 -4.96 -3.21 7.95
C ALA A 185 -6.25 -3.97 7.63
N LEU A 186 -7.15 -4.05 8.61
CA LEU A 186 -8.49 -4.57 8.38
C LEU A 186 -9.39 -3.44 7.91
N THR A 187 -9.80 -3.46 6.64
CA THR A 187 -10.48 -2.37 5.96
C THR A 187 -11.84 -2.82 5.43
N ASP A 188 -12.60 -3.53 6.27
CA ASP A 188 -13.92 -4.04 5.90
C ASP A 188 -14.86 -2.95 5.38
N HIS A 189 -15.69 -3.31 4.40
CA HIS A 189 -16.63 -2.41 3.77
C HIS A 189 -17.70 -1.87 4.74
N ASP A 190 -17.68 -0.56 4.99
CA ASP A 190 -18.57 0.16 5.91
C ASP A 190 -18.71 -0.51 7.31
N SER A 191 -17.65 -1.14 7.79
CA SER A 191 -17.64 -1.90 9.05
C SER A 191 -16.29 -1.80 9.76
N VAL A 192 -16.33 -1.70 11.09
CA VAL A 192 -15.15 -1.79 11.97
C VAL A 192 -15.31 -2.93 12.99
N GLU A 193 -16.34 -3.76 12.86
CA GLU A 193 -16.72 -4.74 13.87
C GLU A 193 -15.65 -5.84 14.08
N GLY A 194 -14.91 -6.19 13.03
CA GLY A 194 -13.83 -7.18 13.12
C GLY A 194 -12.53 -6.67 13.75
N VAL A 195 -12.38 -5.36 13.94
CA VAL A 195 -11.10 -4.75 14.35
C VAL A 195 -10.66 -5.21 15.74
N ALA A 196 -11.58 -5.30 16.70
CA ALA A 196 -11.24 -5.70 18.08
C ALA A 196 -10.77 -7.17 18.14
N GLU A 197 -11.51 -8.06 17.48
CA GLU A 197 -11.20 -9.50 17.41
C GLU A 197 -9.87 -9.75 16.68
N ALA A 198 -9.65 -9.11 15.53
CA ALA A 198 -8.39 -9.22 14.81
C ALA A 198 -7.21 -8.71 15.65
N ARG A 199 -7.42 -7.67 16.48
CA ARG A 199 -6.35 -7.05 17.28
C ARG A 199 -5.84 -8.03 18.33
N GLU A 200 -6.77 -8.66 19.04
CA GLU A 200 -6.47 -9.67 20.06
C GLU A 200 -5.65 -10.83 19.47
N ALA A 201 -6.06 -11.32 18.29
CA ALA A 201 -5.31 -12.37 17.59
C ALA A 201 -3.91 -11.91 17.14
N ALA A 202 -3.78 -10.66 16.66
CA ALA A 202 -2.54 -10.10 16.15
C ALA A 202 -1.45 -9.91 17.22
N GLU A 203 -1.83 -9.50 18.43
CA GLU A 203 -0.91 -9.29 19.56
C GLU A 203 -0.06 -10.55 19.86
N SER A 204 -0.70 -11.73 19.86
CA SER A 204 -0.02 -13.00 20.13
C SER A 204 0.96 -13.45 19.03
N LEU A 205 0.83 -12.88 17.83
CA LEU A 205 1.59 -13.29 16.64
C LEU A 205 2.67 -12.27 16.23
N GLY A 206 2.80 -11.17 16.98
CA GLY A 206 3.69 -10.07 16.63
C GLY A 206 3.35 -9.45 15.27
N ILE A 207 2.06 -9.42 14.93
CA ILE A 207 1.53 -8.70 13.77
C ILE A 207 0.94 -7.40 14.27
N GLU A 208 1.30 -6.28 13.65
CA GLU A 208 0.59 -5.05 13.90
C GLU A 208 -0.75 -5.07 13.15
N LEU A 209 -1.85 -4.93 13.89
CA LEU A 209 -3.14 -4.65 13.29
C LEU A 209 -3.39 -3.14 13.23
N VAL A 210 -3.49 -2.61 12.01
CA VAL A 210 -3.96 -1.26 11.75
C VAL A 210 -5.50 -1.27 11.71
N PRO A 211 -6.18 -0.51 12.59
CA PRO A 211 -7.63 -0.39 12.51
C PRO A 211 -7.97 0.43 11.26
N GLY A 212 -8.77 -0.15 10.37
CA GLY A 212 -9.15 0.50 9.12
C GLY A 212 -10.63 0.33 8.79
N ILE A 213 -11.01 0.90 7.65
CA ILE A 213 -12.34 0.80 7.07
C ILE A 213 -12.28 1.14 5.58
N GLU A 214 -13.13 0.55 4.75
CA GLU A 214 -13.34 1.00 3.37
C GLU A 214 -14.77 1.53 3.19
N LEU A 215 -14.90 2.84 2.97
CA LEU A 215 -16.18 3.51 2.77
C LEU A 215 -16.55 3.56 1.29
N THR A 216 -17.73 3.04 0.96
CA THR A 216 -18.29 3.17 -0.39
C THR A 216 -18.92 4.55 -0.58
N ALA A 217 -18.39 5.32 -1.51
CA ALA A 217 -18.86 6.65 -1.89
C ALA A 217 -19.20 6.73 -3.39
N TYR A 218 -19.87 7.81 -3.80
CA TYR A 218 -20.22 8.05 -5.19
C TYR A 218 -19.88 9.47 -5.64
N ALA A 219 -19.26 9.59 -6.81
CA ALA A 219 -18.93 10.87 -7.43
C ALA A 219 -19.51 10.98 -8.85
N PRO A 220 -19.78 12.19 -9.36
CA PRO A 220 -20.22 12.38 -10.74
C PRO A 220 -19.20 11.86 -11.76
N ARG A 221 -19.68 11.12 -12.77
CA ARG A 221 -18.89 10.68 -13.94
C ARG A 221 -19.73 10.88 -15.21
N GLU A 222 -19.49 11.98 -15.91
CA GLU A 222 -20.27 12.38 -17.09
C GLU A 222 -21.80 12.29 -16.85
N ALA A 223 -22.50 11.42 -17.58
CA ALA A 223 -23.94 11.19 -17.47
C ALA A 223 -24.32 10.15 -16.40
N SER A 224 -23.37 9.72 -15.56
CA SER A 224 -23.52 8.65 -14.55
C SER A 224 -22.88 9.04 -13.21
N MET A 225 -22.89 8.13 -12.24
CA MET A 225 -22.12 8.25 -11.00
C MET A 225 -21.11 7.10 -10.92
N ALA A 226 -19.85 7.43 -10.68
CA ALA A 226 -18.81 6.47 -10.36
C ALA A 226 -18.91 6.06 -8.88
N GLU A 227 -18.83 4.76 -8.63
CA GLU A 227 -18.55 4.23 -7.29
C GLU A 227 -17.05 4.40 -7.00
N VAL A 228 -16.73 5.00 -5.86
CA VAL A 228 -15.37 5.31 -5.42
C VAL A 228 -15.22 4.79 -3.99
N HIS A 229 -14.08 4.18 -3.68
CA HIS A 229 -13.82 3.69 -2.34
C HIS A 229 -12.75 4.55 -1.66
N ILE A 230 -13.09 5.05 -0.47
CA ILE A 230 -12.18 5.80 0.37
C ILE A 230 -11.87 4.93 1.59
N GLY A 231 -10.63 4.49 1.69
CA GLY A 231 -10.09 3.78 2.84
C GLY A 231 -9.75 4.73 3.97
N GLY A 232 -10.00 4.33 5.21
CA GLY A 232 -9.49 4.98 6.41
C GLY A 232 -8.50 4.07 7.11
N LEU A 233 -7.30 4.56 7.41
CA LEU A 233 -6.29 3.85 8.19
C LEU A 233 -6.07 4.54 9.53
N PHE A 234 -5.82 3.77 10.59
CA PHE A 234 -5.69 4.26 11.97
C PHE A 234 -6.94 4.96 12.51
N VAL A 235 -8.13 4.62 12.00
CA VAL A 235 -9.39 5.14 12.56
C VAL A 235 -9.60 4.63 13.98
N ASP A 236 -10.20 5.44 14.84
CA ASP A 236 -10.74 5.01 16.13
C ASP A 236 -12.05 4.24 15.89
N PRO A 237 -12.06 2.90 16.05
CA PRO A 237 -13.25 2.08 15.79
C PRO A 237 -14.35 2.32 16.84
N SER A 238 -14.04 3.03 17.93
CA SER A 238 -15.00 3.39 18.97
C SER A 238 -15.59 4.79 18.81
N HIS A 239 -15.14 5.56 17.80
CA HIS A 239 -15.56 6.94 17.62
C HIS A 239 -17.10 7.03 17.40
N PRO A 240 -17.83 7.82 18.20
CA PRO A 240 -19.28 7.82 18.20
C PRO A 240 -19.90 8.23 16.86
N ASP A 241 -19.31 9.22 16.19
CA ASP A 241 -19.81 9.71 14.89
C ASP A 241 -19.56 8.71 13.75
N LEU A 242 -18.45 7.96 13.83
CA LEU A 242 -18.17 6.85 12.93
C LEU A 242 -19.24 5.79 13.10
N LEU A 243 -19.41 5.28 14.32
CA LEU A 243 -20.40 4.24 14.64
C LEU A 243 -21.83 4.65 14.27
N ALA A 244 -22.21 5.92 14.49
CA ALA A 244 -23.52 6.43 14.08
C ALA A 244 -23.71 6.41 12.56
N SER A 245 -22.69 6.83 11.81
CA SER A 245 -22.68 6.81 10.34
C SER A 245 -22.76 5.39 9.79
N LEU A 246 -21.94 4.46 10.31
CA LEU A 246 -21.91 3.07 9.85
C LEU A 246 -23.24 2.34 10.07
N ARG A 247 -23.96 2.61 11.16
CA ARG A 247 -25.34 2.09 11.36
C ARG A 247 -26.27 2.52 10.23
N GLY A 248 -26.17 3.78 9.79
CA GLY A 248 -26.93 4.31 8.67
C GLY A 248 -26.58 3.62 7.34
N LEU A 249 -25.28 3.46 7.07
CA LEU A 249 -24.78 2.82 5.85
C LEU A 249 -25.17 1.33 5.78
N ARG A 250 -25.08 0.59 6.89
CA ARG A 250 -25.49 -0.82 6.97
C ARG A 250 -26.98 -1.01 6.74
N ARG A 251 -27.83 -0.14 7.30
CA ARG A 251 -29.27 -0.16 6.98
C ARG A 251 -29.51 0.07 5.48
N GLY A 252 -28.79 1.02 4.88
CA GLY A 252 -28.84 1.27 3.45
C GLY A 252 -28.40 0.07 2.59
N ARG A 253 -27.43 -0.74 3.06
CA ARG A 253 -27.00 -1.96 2.39
C ARG A 253 -28.10 -3.02 2.35
N VAL A 254 -28.86 -3.19 3.43
CA VAL A 254 -30.02 -4.11 3.47
C VAL A 254 -31.09 -3.66 2.47
N GLU A 255 -31.50 -2.38 2.53
CA GLU A 255 -32.49 -1.79 1.59
C GLU A 255 -32.05 -1.99 0.12
N ARG A 256 -30.76 -1.80 -0.14
CA ARG A 256 -30.15 -1.98 -1.46
C ARG A 256 -30.19 -3.42 -1.93
N VAL A 257 -29.83 -4.39 -1.08
CA VAL A 257 -29.88 -5.83 -1.43
C VAL A 257 -31.30 -6.22 -1.81
N GLU A 258 -32.31 -5.82 -1.03
CA GLU A 258 -33.70 -6.11 -1.37
C GLU A 258 -34.11 -5.51 -2.72
N ALA A 259 -33.64 -4.30 -3.03
CA ALA A 259 -33.89 -3.66 -4.32
C ALA A 259 -33.21 -4.40 -5.47
N MET A 260 -31.96 -4.86 -5.29
CA MET A 260 -31.24 -5.66 -6.28
C MET A 260 -31.94 -7.00 -6.51
N VAL A 261 -32.39 -7.69 -5.47
CA VAL A 261 -33.16 -8.94 -5.58
C VAL A 261 -34.45 -8.72 -6.37
N ARG A 262 -35.17 -7.63 -6.12
CA ARG A 262 -36.35 -7.24 -6.92
C ARG A 262 -36.01 -6.96 -8.38
N ALA A 263 -34.85 -6.37 -8.67
CA ALA A 263 -34.40 -6.12 -10.04
C ALA A 263 -34.02 -7.42 -10.76
N LEU A 264 -33.27 -8.31 -10.10
CA LEU A 264 -32.93 -9.65 -10.58
C LEU A 264 -34.17 -10.48 -10.92
N ALA A 265 -35.21 -10.42 -10.07
CA ALA A 265 -36.46 -11.14 -10.31
C ALA A 265 -37.15 -10.73 -11.62
N ARG A 266 -37.08 -9.44 -12.01
CA ARG A 266 -37.62 -8.97 -13.30
C ARG A 266 -36.84 -9.50 -14.50
N LEU A 267 -35.60 -9.94 -14.29
CA LEU A 267 -34.72 -10.53 -15.30
C LEU A 267 -34.80 -12.07 -15.28
N GLY A 268 -35.71 -12.66 -14.50
CA GLY A 268 -35.88 -14.11 -14.38
C GLY A 268 -34.91 -14.80 -13.41
N VAL A 269 -34.12 -14.04 -12.65
CA VAL A 269 -33.20 -14.57 -11.63
C VAL A 269 -33.88 -14.49 -10.27
N LEU A 270 -34.36 -15.63 -9.77
CA LEU A 270 -35.14 -15.72 -8.53
C LEU A 270 -34.23 -16.14 -7.36
N VAL A 271 -33.77 -15.14 -6.61
CA VAL A 271 -33.00 -15.31 -5.38
C VAL A 271 -33.78 -14.74 -4.19
N ASP A 272 -33.48 -15.22 -2.98
CA ASP A 272 -34.13 -14.75 -1.76
C ASP A 272 -33.26 -13.74 -1.01
N ALA A 273 -33.82 -12.57 -0.69
CA ALA A 273 -33.11 -11.54 0.06
C ALA A 273 -32.71 -12.02 1.47
N GLU A 274 -33.54 -12.85 2.13
CA GLU A 274 -33.21 -13.39 3.45
C GLU A 274 -32.00 -14.34 3.37
N ALA A 275 -31.93 -15.17 2.33
CA ALA A 275 -30.78 -16.02 2.07
C ALA A 275 -29.51 -15.20 1.81
N VAL A 276 -29.60 -14.11 1.05
CA VAL A 276 -28.47 -13.18 0.83
C VAL A 276 -28.00 -12.56 2.13
N LEU A 277 -28.91 -12.09 2.98
CA LEU A 277 -28.56 -11.48 4.28
C LEU A 277 -27.90 -12.48 5.22
N LYS A 278 -28.33 -13.75 5.22
CA LYS A 278 -27.68 -14.80 6.02
C LYS A 278 -26.24 -15.09 5.60
N ARG A 279 -25.90 -14.89 4.32
CA ARG A 279 -24.53 -15.11 3.81
C ARG A 279 -23.50 -14.14 4.38
N SER A 280 -23.91 -12.94 4.81
CA SER A 280 -22.96 -12.00 5.43
C SER A 280 -22.60 -12.35 6.88
N GLN A 281 -23.21 -13.39 7.46
CA GLN A 281 -22.89 -13.89 8.81
C GLN A 281 -22.90 -12.79 9.90
N GLY A 282 -23.73 -11.76 9.72
CA GLY A 282 -23.79 -10.60 10.62
C GLY A 282 -22.92 -9.42 10.18
N GLY A 283 -21.94 -9.63 9.29
CA GLY A 283 -21.15 -8.58 8.64
C GLY A 283 -21.94 -7.71 7.67
N ALA A 284 -21.28 -6.68 7.12
CA ALA A 284 -21.88 -5.74 6.20
C ALA A 284 -22.23 -6.41 4.84
N VAL A 285 -23.53 -6.60 4.59
CA VAL A 285 -24.01 -7.22 3.34
C VAL A 285 -23.68 -6.35 2.11
N GLY A 286 -23.51 -6.99 0.95
CA GLY A 286 -23.01 -6.34 -0.26
C GLY A 286 -23.34 -7.11 -1.54
N ARG A 287 -22.82 -6.63 -2.69
CA ARG A 287 -23.05 -7.27 -4.00
C ARG A 287 -22.48 -8.68 -4.06
N VAL A 288 -21.34 -8.92 -3.41
CA VAL A 288 -20.69 -10.23 -3.37
C VAL A 288 -21.63 -11.30 -2.81
N HIS A 289 -22.35 -10.99 -1.72
CA HIS A 289 -23.35 -11.90 -1.15
C HIS A 289 -24.53 -12.18 -2.09
N VAL A 290 -24.97 -11.18 -2.87
CA VAL A 290 -25.97 -11.36 -3.93
C VAL A 290 -25.42 -12.30 -5.00
N ALA A 291 -24.18 -12.09 -5.46
CA ALA A 291 -23.54 -12.95 -6.44
C ALA A 291 -23.38 -14.39 -5.96
N GLN A 292 -22.98 -14.60 -4.70
CA GLN A 292 -22.89 -15.93 -4.10
C GLN A 292 -24.25 -16.65 -4.10
N GLU A 293 -25.36 -15.96 -3.80
CA GLU A 293 -26.68 -16.57 -3.86
C GLU A 293 -27.10 -16.88 -5.31
N VAL A 294 -26.81 -16.00 -6.27
CA VAL A 294 -27.10 -16.21 -7.69
C VAL A 294 -26.35 -17.45 -8.23
N VAL A 295 -25.06 -17.60 -7.89
CA VAL A 295 -24.25 -18.77 -8.25
C VAL A 295 -24.75 -20.02 -7.55
N ALA A 296 -25.05 -19.97 -6.25
CA ALA A 296 -25.56 -21.12 -5.50
C ALA A 296 -26.90 -21.66 -6.03
N ARG A 297 -27.71 -20.79 -6.66
CA ARG A 297 -28.96 -21.16 -7.34
C ARG A 297 -28.76 -21.66 -8.77
N GLY A 298 -27.53 -21.64 -9.29
CA GLY A 298 -27.17 -22.17 -10.60
C GLY A 298 -27.48 -21.24 -11.77
N TYR A 299 -27.70 -19.94 -11.54
CA TYR A 299 -27.95 -18.98 -12.62
C TYR A 299 -26.69 -18.53 -13.36
N CYS A 300 -25.53 -18.59 -12.68
CA CYS A 300 -24.21 -18.25 -13.19
C CYS A 300 -23.17 -19.26 -12.68
N SER A 301 -22.05 -19.43 -13.40
CA SER A 301 -20.96 -20.35 -13.05
C SER A 301 -20.07 -19.84 -11.93
N ASP A 302 -19.89 -18.52 -11.84
CA ASP A 302 -18.97 -17.88 -10.91
C ASP A 302 -19.40 -16.44 -10.61
N LEU A 303 -18.77 -15.82 -9.61
CA LEU A 303 -19.10 -14.47 -9.16
C LEU A 303 -18.89 -13.43 -10.27
N ARG A 304 -17.81 -13.57 -11.04
CA ARG A 304 -17.45 -12.63 -12.11
C ARG A 304 -18.57 -12.54 -13.14
N GLU A 305 -19.11 -13.69 -13.54
CA GLU A 305 -20.24 -13.74 -14.47
C GLU A 305 -21.47 -12.98 -13.94
N VAL A 306 -21.75 -13.06 -12.63
CA VAL A 306 -22.85 -12.30 -12.02
C VAL A 306 -22.60 -10.79 -12.05
N PHE A 307 -21.38 -10.37 -11.73
CA PHE A 307 -20.98 -8.96 -11.80
C PHE A 307 -21.08 -8.43 -13.23
N ASP A 308 -20.54 -9.16 -14.21
CA ASP A 308 -20.53 -8.75 -15.61
C ASP A 308 -21.95 -8.68 -16.22
N ARG A 309 -22.84 -9.61 -15.86
CA ARG A 309 -24.19 -9.71 -16.45
C ARG A 309 -25.25 -8.87 -15.74
N TYR A 310 -25.15 -8.71 -14.43
CA TYR A 310 -26.30 -8.25 -13.62
C TYR A 310 -26.01 -7.10 -12.69
N ILE A 311 -25.00 -7.22 -11.82
CA ILE A 311 -24.90 -6.38 -10.61
C ILE A 311 -23.66 -5.47 -10.55
N GLY A 312 -22.75 -5.60 -11.52
CA GLY A 312 -21.60 -4.73 -11.70
C GLY A 312 -22.01 -3.29 -11.99
N GLN A 313 -21.03 -2.41 -12.10
CA GLN A 313 -21.27 -1.02 -12.49
C GLN A 313 -22.09 -0.99 -13.79
N ASP A 314 -23.15 -0.18 -13.82
CA ASP A 314 -24.10 -0.04 -14.93
C ASP A 314 -24.92 -1.30 -15.29
N GLY A 315 -24.82 -2.37 -14.50
CA GLY A 315 -25.58 -3.60 -14.70
C GLY A 315 -27.10 -3.42 -14.49
N PRO A 316 -27.94 -4.25 -15.14
CA PRO A 316 -29.40 -4.08 -15.13
C PRO A 316 -30.06 -4.31 -13.76
N ALA A 317 -29.37 -4.97 -12.84
CA ALA A 317 -29.78 -5.15 -11.45
C ALA A 317 -28.87 -4.40 -10.46
N HIS A 318 -28.01 -3.50 -10.96
CA HIS A 318 -27.24 -2.62 -10.11
C HIS A 318 -28.14 -1.56 -9.47
N VAL A 319 -28.07 -1.47 -8.14
CA VAL A 319 -28.74 -0.42 -7.37
C VAL A 319 -27.64 0.34 -6.63
N ARG A 320 -27.68 1.66 -6.64
CA ARG A 320 -26.72 2.49 -5.90
C ARG A 320 -27.06 2.51 -4.40
N LYS A 321 -26.04 2.63 -3.56
CA LYS A 321 -26.25 2.94 -2.12
C LYS A 321 -26.71 4.40 -2.00
N LYS A 322 -27.40 4.74 -0.90
CA LYS A 322 -27.73 6.15 -0.58
C LYS A 322 -26.46 7.01 -0.48
N ASP A 323 -26.59 8.27 -0.87
CA ASP A 323 -25.52 9.18 -1.26
C ASP A 323 -24.55 9.52 -0.11
N MET A 324 -23.39 8.86 -0.08
CA MET A 324 -22.18 9.34 0.58
C MET A 324 -21.24 9.85 -0.51
N SER A 325 -20.83 11.12 -0.44
CA SER A 325 -19.82 11.67 -1.34
C SER A 325 -18.40 11.29 -0.85
N PRO A 326 -17.39 11.27 -1.74
CA PRO A 326 -16.01 11.01 -1.31
C PRO A 326 -15.50 12.00 -0.27
N GLY A 327 -15.85 13.28 -0.38
CA GLY A 327 -15.51 14.29 0.64
C GLY A 327 -16.12 13.99 2.00
N GLN A 328 -17.39 13.56 2.05
CA GLN A 328 -18.01 13.12 3.31
C GLN A 328 -17.33 11.89 3.91
N ALA A 329 -16.82 10.98 3.07
CA ALA A 329 -16.07 9.82 3.54
C ALA A 329 -14.72 10.25 4.13
N ILE A 330 -13.99 11.15 3.48
CA ILE A 330 -12.74 11.74 3.98
C ILE A 330 -12.98 12.43 5.34
N ASP A 331 -13.98 13.31 5.42
CA ASP A 331 -14.35 14.02 6.65
C ASP A 331 -14.64 13.06 7.80
N LEU A 332 -15.37 11.97 7.52
CA LEU A 332 -15.72 10.95 8.52
C LEU A 332 -14.47 10.20 9.02
N ILE A 333 -13.55 9.87 8.12
CA ILE A 333 -12.28 9.20 8.46
C ILE A 333 -11.42 10.11 9.34
N HIS A 334 -11.27 11.38 8.96
CA HIS A 334 -10.53 12.37 9.76
C HIS A 334 -11.18 12.63 11.11
N THR A 335 -12.52 12.69 11.16
CA THR A 335 -13.28 12.80 12.41
C THR A 335 -12.98 11.62 13.34
N ALA A 336 -12.80 10.42 12.79
CA ALA A 336 -12.38 9.24 13.53
C ALA A 336 -10.85 9.19 13.78
N GLY A 337 -10.09 10.24 13.48
CA GLY A 337 -8.64 10.31 13.70
C GLY A 337 -7.79 9.51 12.70
N GLY A 338 -8.39 9.06 11.60
CA GLY A 338 -7.70 8.26 10.59
C GLY A 338 -7.03 9.08 9.47
N CYS A 339 -6.25 8.39 8.65
CA CYS A 339 -5.66 8.86 7.40
C CYS A 339 -6.55 8.39 6.22
N ALA A 340 -6.95 9.31 5.35
CA ALA A 340 -7.83 9.01 4.21
C ALA A 340 -7.04 8.58 2.96
N VAL A 341 -7.39 7.41 2.43
CA VAL A 341 -6.72 6.76 1.28
C VAL A 341 -7.72 6.60 0.14
N LEU A 342 -7.34 6.96 -1.09
CA LEU A 342 -8.11 6.59 -2.27
C LEU A 342 -7.72 5.17 -2.67
N CYS A 343 -8.65 4.22 -2.51
CA CYS A 343 -8.42 2.81 -2.79
C CYS A 343 -8.52 2.53 -4.30
N HIS A 344 -7.64 1.65 -4.79
CA HIS A 344 -7.58 1.07 -6.14
C HIS A 344 -8.09 2.00 -7.25
N PRO A 345 -7.53 3.23 -7.40
CA PRO A 345 -8.01 4.24 -8.34
C PRO A 345 -8.09 3.81 -9.81
N GLY A 346 -7.38 2.74 -10.20
CA GLY A 346 -7.43 2.16 -11.54
C GLY A 346 -8.62 1.23 -11.80
N LEU A 347 -9.33 0.80 -10.76
CA LEU A 347 -10.46 -0.12 -10.88
C LEU A 347 -11.64 0.55 -11.63
N GLY A 348 -12.42 -0.23 -12.38
CA GLY A 348 -13.67 0.24 -12.99
C GLY A 348 -13.50 1.34 -14.07
N GLY A 349 -12.34 1.39 -14.71
CA GLY A 349 -12.04 2.35 -15.77
C GLY A 349 -11.53 3.70 -15.28
N GLY A 350 -10.98 3.74 -14.06
CA GLY A 350 -10.18 4.85 -13.54
C GLY A 350 -11.00 6.00 -12.95
N VAL A 351 -10.52 6.55 -11.82
CA VAL A 351 -11.09 7.73 -11.16
C VAL A 351 -10.11 8.91 -11.07
N ASP A 352 -9.08 8.91 -11.92
CA ASP A 352 -8.03 9.94 -11.98
C ASP A 352 -8.54 11.38 -11.98
N HIS A 353 -9.60 11.64 -12.73
CA HIS A 353 -10.23 12.96 -12.85
C HIS A 353 -10.76 13.51 -11.52
N LEU A 354 -10.97 12.66 -10.52
CA LEU A 354 -11.43 13.07 -9.19
C LEU A 354 -10.29 13.39 -8.24
N ILE A 355 -9.05 12.97 -8.53
CA ILE A 355 -7.95 13.03 -7.55
C ILE A 355 -7.70 14.47 -7.07
N ASP A 356 -7.71 15.45 -7.97
CA ASP A 356 -7.48 16.86 -7.59
C ASP A 356 -8.59 17.39 -6.66
N ASP A 357 -9.85 17.00 -6.91
CA ASP A 357 -10.99 17.36 -6.04
C ASP A 357 -10.89 16.66 -4.68
N LEU A 358 -10.42 15.40 -4.65
CA LEU A 358 -10.19 14.66 -3.40
C LEU A 358 -9.04 15.24 -2.59
N VAL A 359 -7.95 15.63 -3.23
CA VAL A 359 -6.83 16.36 -2.60
C VAL A 359 -7.35 17.65 -1.98
N ALA A 360 -8.18 18.41 -2.69
CA ALA A 360 -8.80 19.62 -2.17
C ALA A 360 -9.75 19.34 -0.98
N ALA A 361 -10.37 18.17 -0.97
CA ALA A 361 -11.20 17.68 0.14
C ALA A 361 -10.39 17.07 1.30
N GLY A 362 -9.06 17.02 1.23
CA GLY A 362 -8.19 16.55 2.32
C GLY A 362 -7.68 15.11 2.17
N LEU A 363 -7.72 14.52 0.98
CA LEU A 363 -7.12 13.19 0.75
C LEU A 363 -5.64 13.16 1.19
N ASP A 364 -5.26 12.12 1.95
CA ASP A 364 -3.91 12.02 2.52
C ASP A 364 -3.00 11.11 1.72
N ALA A 365 -3.55 10.03 1.16
CA ALA A 365 -2.80 8.94 0.57
C ALA A 365 -3.50 8.37 -0.67
N LEU A 366 -2.71 7.73 -1.53
CA LEU A 366 -3.16 7.05 -2.72
C LEU A 366 -2.73 5.58 -2.66
N GLU A 367 -3.64 4.65 -2.90
CA GLU A 367 -3.29 3.24 -3.06
C GLU A 367 -2.60 3.06 -4.41
N VAL A 368 -1.28 2.91 -4.39
CA VAL A 368 -0.47 2.73 -5.61
C VAL A 368 -0.31 1.26 -5.93
N HIS A 369 0.02 0.44 -4.92
CA HIS A 369 0.20 -1.01 -5.09
C HIS A 369 -1.10 -1.74 -4.80
N CYS A 370 -1.71 -2.32 -5.84
CA CYS A 370 -2.95 -3.07 -5.77
C CYS A 370 -2.99 -4.11 -6.90
N PRO A 371 -3.50 -5.34 -6.69
CA PRO A 371 -3.58 -6.34 -7.77
C PRO A 371 -4.38 -5.90 -9.00
N ALA A 372 -5.25 -4.91 -8.86
CA ALA A 372 -6.02 -4.33 -9.97
C ALA A 372 -5.18 -3.41 -10.89
N HIS A 373 -3.97 -3.02 -10.47
CA HIS A 373 -3.11 -2.10 -11.19
C HIS A 373 -2.09 -2.83 -12.06
N THR A 374 -1.90 -2.33 -13.28
CA THR A 374 -0.76 -2.70 -14.11
C THR A 374 0.49 -1.92 -13.69
N ALA A 375 1.67 -2.31 -14.17
CA ALA A 375 2.91 -1.55 -13.94
C ALA A 375 2.84 -0.10 -14.47
N GLU A 376 2.02 0.17 -15.50
CA GLU A 376 1.78 1.52 -16.00
C GLU A 376 0.90 2.32 -15.05
N ASP A 377 -0.12 1.68 -14.47
CA ASP A 377 -0.98 2.28 -13.45
C ASP A 377 -0.19 2.62 -12.19
N GLU A 378 0.62 1.70 -11.68
CA GLU A 378 1.49 1.95 -10.52
C GLU A 378 2.42 3.14 -10.75
N LYS A 379 3.10 3.18 -11.91
CA LYS A 379 3.96 4.31 -12.25
C LYS A 379 3.18 5.63 -12.28
N ARG A 380 2.01 5.63 -12.93
CA ARG A 380 1.13 6.80 -13.05
C ARG A 380 0.67 7.29 -11.67
N TYR A 381 0.22 6.39 -10.80
CA TYR A 381 -0.25 6.75 -9.46
C TYR A 381 0.89 7.16 -8.52
N MET A 382 2.08 6.58 -8.67
CA MET A 382 3.30 7.06 -8.00
C MET A 382 3.64 8.49 -8.43
N ASP A 383 3.59 8.80 -9.73
CA ASP A 383 3.86 10.14 -10.27
C ASP A 383 2.81 11.15 -9.74
N ILE A 384 1.52 10.80 -9.77
CA ILE A 384 0.42 11.62 -9.22
C ILE A 384 0.61 11.88 -7.72
N ALA A 385 0.89 10.84 -6.93
CA ALA A 385 1.07 10.97 -5.50
C ALA A 385 2.22 11.93 -5.16
N ARG A 386 3.35 11.82 -5.88
CA ARG A 386 4.49 12.73 -5.73
C ARG A 386 4.14 14.18 -6.08
N GLU A 387 3.48 14.40 -7.21
CA GLU A 387 3.10 15.75 -7.65
C GLU A 387 2.11 16.44 -6.71
N ARG A 388 1.24 15.66 -6.05
CA ARG A 388 0.20 16.16 -5.15
C ARG A 388 0.58 16.07 -3.66
N GLY A 389 1.76 15.57 -3.34
CA GLY A 389 2.22 15.40 -1.96
C GLY A 389 1.39 14.39 -1.15
N LEU A 390 0.80 13.40 -1.81
CA LEU A 390 0.07 12.29 -1.20
C LEU A 390 1.05 11.22 -0.72
N LEU A 391 0.69 10.55 0.37
CA LEU A 391 1.40 9.36 0.84
C LEU A 391 1.09 8.15 -0.05
N ILE A 392 1.99 7.18 -0.02
CA ILE A 392 1.83 5.92 -0.75
C ILE A 392 1.20 4.89 0.18
N ALA A 393 0.09 4.30 -0.25
CA ALA A 393 -0.53 3.14 0.36
C ALA A 393 -0.51 1.95 -0.62
N GLY A 394 -0.78 0.76 -0.10
CA GLY A 394 -0.86 -0.45 -0.89
C GLY A 394 -1.34 -1.63 -0.09
N GLY A 395 -2.02 -2.54 -0.78
CA GLY A 395 -2.58 -3.72 -0.16
C GLY A 395 -3.16 -4.67 -1.21
N SER A 396 -3.42 -5.88 -0.75
CA SER A 396 -3.85 -6.96 -1.64
C SER A 396 -5.32 -6.84 -2.03
N ASP A 397 -6.14 -6.09 -1.30
CA ASP A 397 -7.59 -6.09 -1.46
C ASP A 397 -8.14 -7.54 -1.32
N PHE A 398 -7.56 -8.28 -0.36
CA PHE A 398 -7.81 -9.70 -0.13
C PHE A 398 -9.21 -9.96 0.42
N HIS A 399 -9.93 -10.89 -0.22
CA HIS A 399 -11.27 -11.34 0.18
C HIS A 399 -11.38 -12.87 0.37
N GLY A 400 -10.26 -13.60 0.25
CA GLY A 400 -10.24 -15.07 0.24
C GLY A 400 -11.06 -15.67 -0.91
N GLU A 401 -12.00 -16.56 -0.64
CA GLU A 401 -12.80 -17.28 -1.65
C GLU A 401 -13.57 -16.39 -2.63
N ALA A 402 -13.89 -15.14 -2.25
CA ALA A 402 -14.55 -14.20 -3.16
C ALA A 402 -13.60 -13.63 -4.24
N LYS A 403 -12.28 -13.67 -4.00
CA LYS A 403 -11.22 -13.32 -4.96
C LYS A 403 -10.12 -14.40 -4.89
N PRO A 404 -10.36 -15.61 -5.42
CA PRO A 404 -9.49 -16.77 -5.20
C PRO A 404 -8.08 -16.60 -5.79
N ASP A 405 -7.92 -15.72 -6.77
CA ASP A 405 -6.64 -15.42 -7.41
C ASP A 405 -5.80 -14.40 -6.62
N VAL A 406 -6.41 -13.69 -5.66
CA VAL A 406 -5.73 -12.69 -4.83
C VAL A 406 -5.25 -13.35 -3.54
N LYS A 407 -3.96 -13.20 -3.25
CA LYS A 407 -3.35 -13.70 -2.01
C LYS A 407 -3.14 -12.55 -1.03
N LEU A 408 -3.35 -12.83 0.26
CA LEU A 408 -3.00 -11.89 1.33
C LEU A 408 -1.50 -11.59 1.27
N GLY A 409 -1.15 -10.31 1.26
CA GLY A 409 0.21 -9.82 1.04
C GLY A 409 0.73 -10.05 -0.39
N GLN A 410 -0.14 -10.19 -1.40
CA GLN A 410 0.28 -10.16 -2.80
C GLN A 410 0.89 -8.82 -3.15
N GLU A 411 0.16 -7.74 -2.86
CA GLU A 411 0.69 -6.39 -2.83
C GLU A 411 0.86 -5.95 -1.38
N ALA A 412 1.89 -5.13 -1.13
CA ALA A 412 2.23 -4.63 0.18
C ALA A 412 3.10 -3.37 0.02
N VAL A 413 3.09 -2.53 1.04
CA VAL A 413 4.06 -1.43 1.20
C VAL A 413 5.09 -1.77 2.26
N SER A 414 6.13 -0.96 2.39
CA SER A 414 7.14 -1.15 3.41
C SER A 414 6.69 -0.62 4.78
N GLY A 415 7.47 -0.87 5.83
CA GLY A 415 7.27 -0.24 7.13
C GLY A 415 7.41 1.29 7.10
N ILE A 416 8.10 1.86 6.11
CA ILE A 416 8.26 3.31 5.96
C ILE A 416 6.92 3.96 5.58
N GLU A 417 6.24 3.44 4.55
CA GLU A 417 4.94 3.99 4.13
C GLU A 417 3.92 3.90 5.27
N LEU A 418 3.89 2.76 5.98
CA LEU A 418 3.02 2.59 7.15
C LEU A 418 3.30 3.62 8.24
N GLU A 419 4.56 3.89 8.55
CA GLU A 419 4.93 4.88 9.57
C GLU A 419 4.60 6.32 9.14
N LEU A 420 4.78 6.65 7.86
CA LEU A 420 4.35 7.95 7.33
C LEU A 420 2.82 8.13 7.45
N ILE A 421 2.05 7.09 7.14
CA ILE A 421 0.59 7.07 7.31
C ILE A 421 0.22 7.21 8.79
N ARG A 422 0.89 6.50 9.70
CA ARG A 422 0.69 6.59 11.15
C ARG A 422 0.90 8.02 11.65
N ARG A 423 1.98 8.67 11.22
CA ARG A 423 2.30 10.06 11.57
C ARG A 423 1.26 11.03 11.03
N ARG A 424 0.73 10.79 9.82
CA ARG A 424 -0.35 11.60 9.25
C ARG A 424 -1.62 11.51 10.08
N ALA A 425 -2.05 10.30 10.44
CA ALA A 425 -3.21 10.08 11.29
C ALA A 425 -3.06 10.70 12.70
N SER A 426 -1.84 10.68 13.23
CA SER A 426 -1.54 11.24 14.57
C SER A 426 -1.36 12.77 14.59
N ALA A 427 -1.32 13.43 13.42
CA ALA A 427 -1.15 14.87 13.34
C ALA A 427 -2.47 15.58 13.72
N PRO A 428 -2.43 16.77 14.36
CA PRO A 428 -3.63 17.55 14.59
C PRO A 428 -4.33 17.85 13.25
N SER A 429 -5.64 17.63 13.18
CA SER A 429 -6.47 17.93 12.01
C SER A 429 -6.22 19.37 11.53
N ARG A 430 -6.01 19.55 10.23
CA ARG A 430 -5.68 20.85 9.60
C ARG A 430 -6.85 21.82 9.59
#